data_AF-A0A8H4WMT2-F1
#
_entry.id   AF-A0A8H4WMT2-F1
#
_cell.length_a   1.000
_cell.length_b   1.000
_cell.length_c   1.000
_cell.angle_alpha   90.00
_cell.angle_beta   90.00
_cell.angle_gamma   90.00
#
_symmetry.space_group_name_H-M   'P 1'
#
loop_
_entity.id
_entity.type
_entity.pdbx_description
1 polymer ?
#
loop_
_entity_poly.entity_id
_entity_poly.type
_entity_poly.pdbx_seq_one_letter_code
_entity_poly.pdbx_strand_id
1 'polypeptide(L)'
;VSVTLAAGVILKALHQRSNFYAAAVYLSQSSANLMILTNLFLVATGYFLYGAQRLLYGQLRPIETEQLYEKAWFAVTETCLAMTIFRGELGVWFLVMFVCLLVGKVWGWIGEGRVEILEQQPPANPRLFHGRLATSLILSVTFDALMLDYAVRTVLESARADMMVMFGFEFAILTILSTSTLARYCISLVEIYIKYRQKLVKIAERRAEIRADRERAIREHRESGAEGIPDNLPDEADVEEMELDIPGWEEKGRW
;
A
#
# COMPACT_ATOMS: atom_id res chain seq x y z
N VAL A 1 -19.73 -17.24 -17.67
CA VAL A 1 -19.16 -17.84 -18.90
C VAL A 1 -17.90 -18.63 -18.60
N SER A 2 -16.81 -18.04 -18.08
CA SER A 2 -15.55 -18.77 -17.79
C SER A 2 -15.73 -19.96 -16.84
N VAL A 3 -16.48 -19.78 -15.74
CA VAL A 3 -16.81 -20.86 -14.78
C VAL A 3 -17.59 -22.00 -15.46
N THR A 4 -18.57 -21.65 -16.29
CA THR A 4 -19.41 -22.62 -17.02
C THR A 4 -18.59 -23.44 -18.01
N LEU A 5 -17.69 -22.80 -18.75
CA LEU A 5 -16.80 -23.48 -19.71
C LEU A 5 -15.80 -24.40 -18.98
N ALA A 6 -15.20 -23.94 -17.88
CA ALA A 6 -14.30 -24.75 -17.08
C ALA A 6 -15.00 -25.96 -16.45
N ALA A 7 -16.20 -25.76 -15.89
CA ALA A 7 -17.02 -26.85 -15.36
C ALA A 7 -17.37 -27.87 -16.45
N GLY A 8 -17.74 -27.43 -17.66
CA GLY A 8 -18.00 -28.31 -18.79
C GLY A 8 -16.78 -29.14 -19.20
N VAL A 9 -15.59 -28.53 -19.24
CA VAL A 9 -14.33 -29.20 -19.58
C VAL A 9 -13.93 -30.23 -18.50
N ILE A 10 -14.07 -29.88 -17.22
CA ILE A 10 -13.78 -30.77 -16.09
C ILE A 10 -14.78 -31.94 -16.08
N LEU A 11 -16.08 -31.68 -16.21
CA LEU A 11 -17.11 -32.72 -16.25
C LEU A 11 -16.92 -33.66 -17.44
N LYS A 12 -16.58 -33.13 -18.62
CA LYS A 12 -16.26 -33.96 -19.79
C LYS A 12 -15.06 -34.87 -19.51
N ALA A 13 -14.00 -34.35 -18.90
CA ALA A 13 -12.81 -35.13 -18.57
C ALA A 13 -13.11 -36.24 -17.54
N LEU A 14 -13.89 -35.92 -16.51
CA LEU A 14 -14.32 -36.88 -15.47
C LEU A 14 -15.31 -37.92 -16.02
N HIS A 15 -16.16 -37.56 -16.99
CA HIS A 15 -17.05 -38.51 -17.65
C HIS A 15 -16.30 -39.46 -18.59
N GLN A 16 -15.23 -38.97 -19.23
CA GLN A 16 -14.48 -39.73 -20.23
C GLN A 16 -13.36 -40.60 -19.62
N ARG A 17 -12.97 -40.35 -18.37
CA ARG A 17 -11.89 -41.06 -17.67
C ARG A 17 -12.34 -41.49 -16.27
N SER A 18 -12.19 -42.77 -15.93
CA SER A 18 -12.65 -43.34 -14.65
C SER A 18 -11.84 -42.87 -13.42
N ASN A 19 -10.57 -42.51 -13.63
CA ASN A 19 -9.63 -42.19 -12.56
C ASN A 19 -9.25 -40.71 -12.61
N PHE A 20 -9.19 -40.05 -11.46
CA PHE A 20 -8.82 -38.63 -11.34
C PHE A 20 -7.49 -38.30 -12.02
N TYR A 21 -6.48 -39.15 -11.85
CA TYR A 21 -5.18 -38.97 -12.49
C TYR A 21 -5.27 -38.95 -14.02
N ALA A 22 -6.04 -39.86 -14.61
CA ALA A 22 -6.22 -39.93 -16.07
C ALA A 22 -7.03 -38.73 -16.61
N ALA A 23 -8.00 -38.22 -15.83
CA ALA A 23 -8.72 -36.99 -16.16
C ALA A 23 -7.79 -35.77 -16.10
N ALA A 24 -6.92 -35.66 -15.09
CA ALA A 24 -5.95 -34.59 -14.96
C ALA A 24 -4.93 -34.59 -16.11
N VAL A 25 -4.40 -35.76 -16.47
CA VAL A 25 -3.49 -35.90 -17.63
C VAL A 25 -4.20 -35.54 -18.94
N TYR A 26 -5.46 -35.94 -19.11
CA TYR A 26 -6.23 -35.57 -20.31
C TYR A 26 -6.46 -34.05 -20.40
N LEU A 27 -6.72 -33.40 -19.27
CA LEU A 27 -6.86 -31.95 -19.20
C LEU A 27 -5.55 -31.23 -19.51
N SER A 28 -4.41 -31.75 -19.05
CA SER A 28 -3.09 -31.14 -19.29
C SER A 28 -2.55 -31.36 -20.71
N GLN A 29 -3.04 -32.36 -21.44
CA GLN A 29 -2.58 -32.65 -22.81
C GLN A 29 -3.24 -31.76 -23.88
N SER A 30 -4.43 -31.21 -23.60
CA SER A 30 -5.13 -30.36 -24.56
C SER A 30 -4.85 -28.88 -24.29
N SER A 31 -4.25 -28.19 -25.26
CA SER A 31 -4.01 -26.74 -25.21
C SER A 31 -5.30 -25.93 -24.98
N ALA A 32 -6.42 -26.37 -25.56
CA ALA A 32 -7.72 -25.74 -25.37
C ALA A 32 -8.22 -25.85 -23.91
N ASN A 33 -8.09 -27.03 -23.29
CA ASN A 33 -8.47 -27.23 -21.90
C ASN A 33 -7.58 -26.40 -20.97
N LEU A 34 -6.27 -26.38 -21.21
CA LEU A 34 -5.32 -25.54 -20.47
C LEU A 34 -5.67 -24.05 -20.59
N MET A 35 -6.04 -23.57 -21.78
CA MET A 35 -6.42 -22.16 -21.98
C MET A 35 -7.69 -21.79 -21.19
N ILE A 36 -8.70 -22.66 -21.20
CA ILE A 36 -9.95 -22.44 -20.44
C ILE A 36 -9.68 -22.45 -18.93
N LEU A 37 -8.89 -23.40 -18.44
CA LEU A 37 -8.54 -23.49 -17.02
C LEU A 37 -7.67 -22.31 -16.56
N THR A 38 -6.71 -21.90 -17.39
CA THR A 38 -5.84 -20.75 -17.12
C THR A 38 -6.66 -19.46 -17.06
N ASN A 39 -7.62 -19.27 -17.98
CA ASN A 39 -8.53 -18.12 -17.94
C ASN A 39 -9.35 -18.09 -16.65
N LEU A 40 -9.91 -19.23 -16.22
CA LEU A 40 -10.62 -19.29 -14.93
C LEU A 40 -9.68 -18.93 -13.76
N PHE A 41 -8.46 -19.44 -13.75
CA PHE A 41 -7.48 -19.15 -12.72
C PHE A 41 -7.09 -17.66 -12.68
N LEU A 42 -6.89 -17.03 -13.84
CA LEU A 42 -6.62 -15.59 -13.94
C LEU A 42 -7.80 -14.76 -13.42
N VAL A 43 -9.03 -15.12 -13.80
CA VAL A 43 -10.23 -14.44 -13.30
C VAL A 43 -10.38 -14.59 -11.78
N ALA A 44 -10.20 -15.80 -11.25
CA ALA A 44 -10.25 -16.05 -9.82
C ALA A 44 -9.18 -15.26 -9.07
N THR A 45 -7.95 -15.23 -9.60
CA THR A 45 -6.84 -14.44 -9.06
C THR A 45 -7.16 -12.95 -9.09
N GLY A 46 -7.74 -12.44 -10.19
CA GLY A 46 -8.18 -11.04 -10.29
C GLY A 46 -9.22 -10.66 -9.23
N TYR A 47 -10.23 -11.52 -9.00
CA TYR A 47 -11.21 -11.29 -7.94
C TYR A 47 -10.59 -11.37 -6.54
N PHE A 48 -9.68 -12.31 -6.31
CA PHE A 48 -8.94 -12.41 -5.05
C PHE A 48 -8.12 -11.14 -4.78
N LEU A 49 -7.37 -10.67 -5.77
CA LEU A 49 -6.58 -9.44 -5.69
C LEU A 49 -7.45 -8.20 -5.49
N TYR A 50 -8.59 -8.11 -6.18
CA TYR A 50 -9.57 -7.04 -5.97
C TYR A 50 -10.12 -7.06 -4.53
N GLY A 51 -10.42 -8.25 -4.00
CA GLY A 51 -10.84 -8.44 -2.62
C GLY A 51 -9.76 -8.03 -1.62
N ALA A 52 -8.52 -8.48 -1.83
CA ALA A 52 -7.37 -8.13 -1.00
C ALA A 52 -7.07 -6.62 -1.05
N GLN A 53 -7.15 -6.01 -2.23
CA GLN A 53 -7.04 -4.56 -2.42
C GLN A 53 -8.14 -3.85 -1.61
N ARG A 54 -9.40 -4.24 -1.72
CA ARG A 54 -10.52 -3.67 -0.95
C ARG A 54 -10.35 -3.83 0.55
N LEU A 55 -9.78 -4.96 0.99
CA LEU A 55 -9.53 -5.27 2.40
C LEU A 55 -8.37 -4.43 2.97
N LEU A 56 -7.29 -4.26 2.21
CA LEU A 56 -6.09 -3.56 2.69
C LEU A 56 -6.13 -2.08 2.36
N TYR A 57 -6.39 -1.67 1.12
CA TYR A 57 -6.34 -0.27 0.68
C TYR A 57 -7.69 0.46 0.64
N GLY A 58 -8.81 -0.25 0.78
CA GLY A 58 -10.14 0.35 0.81
C GLY A 58 -10.67 0.67 -0.59
N GLN A 59 -11.47 1.73 -0.70
CA GLN A 59 -11.90 2.19 -2.02
C GLN A 59 -10.81 3.07 -2.63
N LEU A 60 -10.35 2.71 -3.83
CA LEU A 60 -9.49 3.60 -4.60
C LEU A 60 -10.30 4.78 -5.10
N ARG A 61 -9.66 5.95 -5.11
CA ARG A 61 -10.19 7.15 -5.72
C ARG A 61 -10.13 7.01 -7.25
N PRO A 62 -11.01 7.69 -7.99
CA PRO A 62 -10.97 7.66 -9.46
C PRO A 62 -9.59 8.02 -10.03
N ILE A 63 -8.96 9.07 -9.48
CA ILE A 63 -7.61 9.51 -9.88
C ILE A 63 -6.54 8.43 -9.68
N GLU A 64 -6.62 7.65 -8.60
CA GLU A 64 -5.69 6.54 -8.34
C GLU A 64 -5.90 5.43 -9.36
N THR A 65 -7.15 5.18 -9.74
CA THR A 65 -7.50 4.15 -10.72
C THR A 65 -7.01 4.51 -12.12
N GLU A 66 -7.17 5.77 -12.51
CA GLU A 66 -6.69 6.30 -13.80
C GLU A 66 -5.18 6.21 -13.91
N GLN A 67 -4.45 6.68 -12.90
CA GLN A 67 -2.99 6.61 -12.86
C GLN A 67 -2.47 5.17 -12.88
N LEU A 68 -3.13 4.26 -12.16
CA LEU A 68 -2.77 2.84 -12.19
C LEU A 68 -2.99 2.22 -13.56
N TYR A 69 -4.06 2.59 -14.27
CA TYR A 69 -4.32 2.10 -15.61
C TYR A 69 -3.22 2.55 -16.59
N GLU A 70 -2.84 3.83 -16.53
CA GLU A 70 -1.74 4.37 -17.36
C GLU A 70 -0.42 3.63 -17.08
N LYS A 71 0.00 3.56 -15.80
CA LYS A 71 1.22 2.86 -15.39
C LYS A 71 1.19 1.37 -15.76
N ALA A 72 0.03 0.72 -15.58
CA ALA A 72 -0.12 -0.71 -15.85
C ALA A 72 0.02 -1.03 -17.34
N TRP A 73 -0.60 -0.23 -18.21
CA TRP A 73 -0.45 -0.44 -19.66
C TRP A 73 1.01 -0.31 -20.08
N PHE A 74 1.74 0.71 -19.61
CA PHE A 74 3.16 0.86 -19.91
C PHE A 74 3.99 -0.31 -19.39
N ALA A 75 3.82 -0.69 -18.12
CA ALA A 75 4.57 -1.80 -17.55
C ALA A 75 4.31 -3.14 -18.25
N VAL A 76 3.06 -3.39 -18.65
CA VAL A 76 2.71 -4.58 -19.44
C VAL A 76 3.45 -4.53 -20.78
N THR A 77 3.41 -3.40 -21.50
CA THR A 77 4.09 -3.30 -22.80
C THR A 77 5.61 -3.43 -22.69
N GLU A 78 6.23 -2.83 -21.69
CA GLU A 78 7.67 -2.94 -21.43
C GLU A 78 8.08 -4.38 -21.14
N THR A 79 7.34 -5.05 -20.26
CA THR A 79 7.61 -6.45 -19.93
C THR A 79 7.38 -7.35 -21.14
N CYS A 80 6.33 -7.11 -21.93
CA CYS A 80 6.08 -7.80 -23.21
C CYS A 80 7.21 -7.59 -24.22
N LEU A 81 7.75 -6.37 -24.34
CA LEU A 81 8.90 -6.11 -25.21
C LEU A 81 10.13 -6.88 -24.74
N ALA A 82 10.43 -6.84 -23.44
CA ALA A 82 11.56 -7.57 -22.87
C ALA A 82 11.41 -9.09 -23.03
N MET A 83 10.20 -9.65 -22.96
CA MET A 83 9.94 -11.05 -23.28
C MET A 83 10.36 -11.44 -24.70
N THR A 84 10.15 -10.57 -25.69
CA THR A 84 10.47 -10.90 -27.09
C THR A 84 11.97 -11.09 -27.35
N ILE A 85 12.81 -10.53 -26.48
CA ILE A 85 14.27 -10.68 -26.52
C ILE A 85 14.66 -12.10 -26.10
N PHE A 86 13.94 -12.69 -25.14
CA PHE A 86 14.15 -14.05 -24.68
C PHE A 86 13.25 -15.03 -25.47
N ARG A 87 13.74 -15.51 -26.62
CA ARG A 87 13.02 -16.49 -27.48
C ARG A 87 13.01 -17.92 -26.91
N GLY A 88 12.65 -18.11 -25.65
CA GLY A 88 12.60 -19.42 -25.01
C GLY A 88 11.28 -19.68 -24.29
N GLU A 89 10.45 -20.58 -24.82
CA GLU A 89 9.30 -21.24 -24.17
C GLU A 89 8.46 -20.37 -23.21
N LEU A 90 7.43 -19.69 -23.76
CA LEU A 90 6.33 -19.12 -22.98
C LEU A 90 5.53 -20.24 -22.29
N GLY A 91 6.03 -20.71 -21.16
CA GLY A 91 5.40 -21.74 -20.33
C GLY A 91 4.37 -21.18 -19.36
N VAL A 92 3.61 -22.07 -18.73
CA VAL A 92 2.66 -21.70 -17.65
C VAL A 92 3.39 -21.01 -16.48
N TRP A 93 4.62 -21.46 -16.15
CA TRP A 93 5.44 -20.84 -15.11
C TRP A 93 5.81 -19.40 -15.41
N PHE A 94 6.08 -19.08 -16.67
CA PHE A 94 6.34 -17.70 -17.09
C PHE A 94 5.12 -16.82 -16.78
N LEU A 95 3.92 -17.27 -17.14
CA LEU A 95 2.68 -16.54 -16.87
C LEU A 95 2.47 -16.31 -15.37
N VAL A 96 2.78 -17.29 -14.53
CA VAL A 96 2.70 -17.14 -13.07
C VAL A 96 3.65 -16.04 -12.59
N MET A 97 4.91 -16.07 -12.99
CA MET A 97 5.91 -15.05 -12.61
C MET A 97 5.51 -13.66 -13.12
N PHE A 98 4.99 -13.58 -14.34
CA PHE A 98 4.49 -12.34 -14.93
C PHE A 98 3.31 -11.75 -14.15
N VAL A 99 2.33 -12.57 -13.79
CA VAL A 99 1.19 -12.13 -12.97
C VAL A 99 1.68 -11.68 -11.59
N CYS A 100 2.57 -12.44 -10.93
CA CYS A 100 3.18 -12.04 -9.66
C CYS A 100 3.90 -10.70 -9.76
N LEU A 101 4.64 -10.46 -10.85
CA LEU A 101 5.34 -9.19 -11.07
C LEU A 101 4.37 -8.02 -11.23
N LEU A 102 3.32 -8.19 -12.04
CA LEU A 102 2.29 -7.16 -12.20
C LEU A 102 1.56 -6.87 -10.90
N VAL A 103 1.27 -7.90 -10.10
CA VAL A 103 0.67 -7.73 -8.77
C VAL A 103 1.58 -6.89 -7.86
N GLY A 104 2.87 -7.21 -7.80
CA GLY A 104 3.85 -6.43 -7.04
C GLY A 104 3.92 -4.98 -7.48
N LYS A 105 4.01 -4.71 -8.80
CA LYS A 105 3.99 -3.36 -9.38
C LYS A 105 2.73 -2.58 -8.98
N VAL A 106 1.55 -3.16 -9.21
CA VAL A 106 0.27 -2.50 -8.89
C VAL A 106 0.14 -2.23 -7.39
N TRP A 107 0.51 -3.18 -6.53
CA TRP A 107 0.48 -2.98 -5.09
C TRP A 107 1.46 -1.90 -4.61
N GLY A 108 2.67 -1.89 -5.16
CA GLY A 108 3.67 -0.86 -4.88
C GLY A 108 3.16 0.53 -5.25
N TRP A 109 2.58 0.70 -6.44
CA TRP A 109 2.02 1.99 -6.87
C TRP A 109 0.83 2.45 -6.02
N ILE A 110 -0.04 1.54 -5.60
CA ILE A 110 -1.13 1.87 -4.67
C ILE A 110 -0.55 2.32 -3.33
N GLY A 111 0.42 1.58 -2.79
CA GLY A 111 1.09 1.91 -1.53
C GLY A 111 1.76 3.28 -1.57
N GLU A 112 2.52 3.54 -2.64
CA GLU A 112 3.19 4.83 -2.89
C GLU A 112 2.18 5.98 -2.91
N GLY A 113 1.11 5.86 -3.70
CA GLY A 113 0.08 6.89 -3.77
C GLY A 113 -0.61 7.14 -2.43
N ARG A 114 -0.78 6.11 -1.58
CA ARG A 114 -1.34 6.28 -0.23
C ARG A 114 -0.39 6.97 0.74
N VAL A 115 0.91 6.71 0.62
CA VAL A 115 1.93 7.42 1.41
C VAL A 115 2.00 8.89 1.00
N GLU A 116 1.94 9.18 -0.30
CA GLU A 116 1.91 10.56 -0.81
C GLU A 116 0.69 11.36 -0.26
N ILE A 117 -0.49 10.75 -0.22
CA ILE A 117 -1.68 11.39 0.37
C ILE A 117 -1.47 11.68 1.85
N LEU A 118 -0.87 10.73 2.58
CA LEU A 118 -0.60 10.90 4.01
C LEU A 118 0.37 12.05 4.27
N GLU A 119 1.37 12.22 3.40
CA GLU A 119 2.31 13.34 3.46
C GLU A 119 1.61 14.68 3.18
N GLN A 120 0.64 14.70 2.26
CA GLN A 120 -0.11 15.91 1.90
C GLN A 120 -1.16 16.32 2.92
N GLN A 121 -1.88 15.36 3.51
CA GLN A 121 -2.99 15.63 4.43
C GLN A 121 -3.17 14.53 5.49
N PRO A 122 -3.53 14.90 6.74
CA PRO A 122 -3.82 13.93 7.77
C PRO A 122 -5.09 13.11 7.44
N PRO A 123 -5.11 11.80 7.71
CA PRO A 123 -6.24 10.93 7.39
C PRO A 123 -7.43 11.19 8.31
N ALA A 124 -8.65 11.17 7.77
CA ALA A 124 -9.88 11.36 8.54
C ALA A 124 -10.08 10.30 9.65
N ASN A 125 -9.65 9.06 9.41
CA ASN A 125 -9.72 7.95 10.37
C ASN A 125 -8.32 7.36 10.62
N PRO A 126 -7.53 7.92 11.55
CA PRO A 126 -6.10 7.65 11.64
C PRO A 126 -5.78 6.18 11.98
N ARG A 127 -6.44 5.58 12.97
CA ARG A 127 -6.10 4.22 13.44
C ARG A 127 -6.30 3.15 12.36
N LEU A 128 -7.47 3.17 11.72
CA LEU A 128 -7.80 2.19 10.68
C LEU A 128 -6.94 2.39 9.42
N PHE A 129 -6.69 3.65 9.05
CA PHE A 129 -5.85 3.97 7.90
C PHE A 129 -4.41 3.48 8.11
N HIS A 130 -3.79 3.83 9.24
CA HIS A 130 -2.41 3.44 9.53
C HIS A 130 -2.24 1.93 9.70
N GLY A 131 -3.16 1.24 10.39
CA GLY A 131 -3.08 -0.22 10.53
C GLY A 131 -3.16 -0.94 9.18
N ARG A 132 -4.06 -0.49 8.31
CA ARG A 132 -4.25 -1.03 6.96
C ARG A 132 -3.05 -0.75 6.05
N LEU A 133 -2.58 0.49 6.00
CA LEU A 133 -1.45 0.92 5.18
C LEU A 133 -0.14 0.28 5.65
N ALA A 134 0.11 0.23 6.95
CA ALA A 134 1.31 -0.42 7.49
C ALA A 134 1.33 -1.92 7.13
N THR A 135 0.20 -2.61 7.31
CA THR A 135 0.09 -4.03 6.96
C THR A 135 0.31 -4.25 5.47
N SER A 136 -0.24 -3.39 4.61
CA SER A 136 -0.11 -3.53 3.17
C SER A 136 1.31 -3.26 2.66
N LEU A 137 2.01 -2.26 3.22
CA LEU A 137 3.40 -1.95 2.87
C LEU A 137 4.35 -3.07 3.31
N ILE A 138 4.19 -3.59 4.54
CA ILE A 138 5.00 -4.72 5.03
C ILE A 138 4.76 -5.96 4.16
N LEU A 139 3.50 -6.24 3.81
CA LEU A 139 3.15 -7.36 2.94
C LEU A 139 3.76 -7.20 1.54
N SER A 140 3.77 -5.98 0.98
CA SER A 140 4.40 -5.69 -0.31
C SER A 140 5.90 -5.97 -0.28
N VAL A 141 6.63 -5.42 0.71
CA VAL A 141 8.08 -5.63 0.85
C VAL A 141 8.40 -7.12 1.06
N THR A 142 7.62 -7.79 1.89
CA THR A 142 7.80 -9.23 2.15
C THR A 142 7.58 -10.05 0.88
N PHE A 143 6.51 -9.76 0.14
CA PHE A 143 6.22 -10.43 -1.13
C PHE A 143 7.34 -10.21 -2.15
N ASP A 144 7.76 -8.96 -2.37
CA ASP A 144 8.80 -8.63 -3.34
C ASP A 144 10.13 -9.31 -2.99
N ALA A 145 10.51 -9.29 -1.71
CA ALA A 145 11.74 -9.94 -1.22
C ALA A 145 11.69 -11.47 -1.36
N LEU A 146 10.54 -12.10 -1.08
CA LEU A 146 10.36 -13.55 -1.27
C LEU A 146 10.42 -13.94 -2.76
N MET A 147 9.80 -13.14 -3.63
CA MET A 147 9.85 -13.36 -5.07
C MET A 147 11.26 -13.16 -5.64
N LEU A 148 12.01 -12.18 -5.10
CA LEU A 148 13.42 -11.98 -5.43
C LEU A 148 14.28 -13.17 -4.99
N ASP A 149 14.13 -13.63 -3.74
CA ASP A 149 14.86 -14.80 -3.23
C ASP A 149 14.54 -16.05 -4.07
N TYR A 150 13.27 -16.27 -4.41
CA TYR A 150 12.85 -17.34 -5.31
C TYR A 150 13.51 -17.24 -6.69
N ALA A 151 13.50 -16.06 -7.31
CA ALA A 151 14.12 -15.84 -8.61
C ALA A 151 15.62 -16.10 -8.56
N VAL A 152 16.33 -15.58 -7.55
CA VAL A 152 17.77 -15.78 -7.35
C VAL A 152 18.10 -17.27 -7.17
N ARG A 153 17.40 -17.97 -6.28
CA ARG A 153 17.60 -19.42 -6.08
C ARG A 153 17.38 -20.22 -7.35
N THR A 154 16.30 -19.91 -8.07
CA THR A 154 15.98 -20.61 -9.33
C THR A 154 17.05 -20.38 -10.39
N VAL A 155 17.59 -19.17 -10.49
CA VAL A 155 18.71 -18.83 -11.40
C VAL A 155 19.98 -19.58 -11.02
N LEU A 156 20.28 -19.72 -9.72
CA LEU A 156 21.47 -20.43 -9.24
C LEU A 156 21.37 -21.95 -9.44
N GLU A 157 20.18 -22.53 -9.29
CA GLU A 157 19.96 -23.98 -9.40
C GLU A 157 19.74 -24.46 -10.84
N SER A 158 19.27 -23.59 -11.75
CA SER A 158 18.91 -23.98 -13.12
C SER A 158 19.89 -23.46 -14.17
N ALA A 159 20.44 -24.36 -14.99
CA ALA A 159 21.37 -24.01 -16.07
C ALA A 159 20.75 -23.20 -17.25
N ARG A 160 19.42 -23.03 -17.29
CA ARG A 160 18.69 -22.20 -18.28
C ARG A 160 17.93 -21.08 -17.56
N ALA A 161 18.66 -20.02 -17.22
CA ALA A 161 18.17 -18.96 -16.33
C ALA A 161 17.71 -17.69 -17.06
N ASP A 162 17.73 -17.64 -18.39
CA ASP A 162 17.66 -16.37 -19.13
C ASP A 162 16.45 -15.47 -18.77
N MET A 163 15.22 -15.99 -18.81
CA MET A 163 14.04 -15.21 -18.41
C MET A 163 13.93 -14.98 -16.90
N MET A 164 14.41 -15.94 -16.10
CA MET A 164 14.34 -15.82 -14.64
C MET A 164 15.27 -14.72 -14.14
N VAL A 165 16.40 -14.48 -14.81
CA VAL A 165 17.29 -13.35 -14.54
C VAL A 165 16.56 -12.02 -14.74
N MET A 166 15.81 -11.86 -15.83
CA MET A 166 15.02 -10.65 -16.08
C MET A 166 14.01 -10.41 -14.93
N PHE A 167 13.25 -11.43 -14.55
CA PHE A 167 12.33 -11.33 -13.41
C PHE A 167 13.07 -11.00 -12.12
N GLY A 168 14.24 -11.60 -11.88
CA GLY A 168 15.08 -11.29 -10.73
C GLY A 168 15.45 -9.81 -10.65
N PHE A 169 15.84 -9.20 -11.78
CA PHE A 169 16.11 -7.75 -11.83
C PHE A 169 14.85 -6.91 -11.55
N GLU A 170 13.72 -7.26 -12.16
CA GLU A 170 12.45 -6.56 -11.93
C GLU A 170 11.99 -6.66 -10.46
N PHE A 171 12.10 -7.84 -9.84
CA PHE A 171 11.79 -8.03 -8.42
C PHE A 171 12.80 -7.34 -7.50
N ALA A 172 14.06 -7.22 -7.91
CA ALA A 172 15.05 -6.44 -7.16
C ALA A 172 14.68 -4.95 -7.15
N ILE A 173 14.31 -4.41 -8.30
CA ILE A 173 13.81 -3.02 -8.41
C ILE A 173 12.57 -2.84 -7.56
N LEU A 174 11.60 -3.76 -7.64
CA LEU A 174 10.39 -3.72 -6.81
C LEU A 174 10.71 -3.74 -5.32
N THR A 175 11.61 -4.62 -4.87
CA THR A 175 12.02 -4.72 -3.46
C THR A 175 12.65 -3.41 -2.97
N ILE A 176 13.49 -2.77 -3.78
CA ILE A 176 14.12 -1.49 -3.45
C ILE A 176 13.06 -0.39 -3.36
N LEU A 177 12.16 -0.30 -4.34
CA LEU A 177 11.10 0.71 -4.37
C LEU A 177 10.12 0.54 -3.21
N SER A 178 9.64 -0.68 -2.95
CA SER A 178 8.70 -0.95 -1.85
C SER A 178 9.35 -0.71 -0.48
N THR A 179 10.63 -1.04 -0.32
CA THR A 179 11.39 -0.70 0.90
C THR A 179 11.55 0.81 1.06
N SER A 180 11.82 1.54 -0.02
CA SER A 180 11.89 3.01 -0.02
C SER A 180 10.56 3.64 0.39
N THR A 181 9.44 3.17 -0.15
CA THR A 181 8.09 3.62 0.23
C THR A 181 7.79 3.32 1.70
N LEU A 182 8.17 2.14 2.21
CA LEU A 182 8.04 1.80 3.63
C LEU A 182 8.88 2.72 4.52
N ALA A 183 10.11 3.02 4.11
CA ALA A 183 10.99 3.94 4.83
C ALA A 183 10.41 5.36 4.87
N ARG A 184 9.91 5.88 3.74
CA ARG A 184 9.18 7.15 3.68
C ARG A 184 8.01 7.17 4.65
N TYR A 185 7.17 6.13 4.62
CA TYR A 185 6.05 6.00 5.55
C TYR A 185 6.49 6.05 7.03
N CYS A 186 7.57 5.35 7.39
CA CYS A 186 8.13 5.39 8.74
C CYS A 186 8.60 6.80 9.13
N ILE A 187 9.26 7.52 8.21
CA ILE A 187 9.69 8.90 8.43
C ILE A 187 8.47 9.81 8.64
N SER A 188 7.44 9.70 7.80
CA SER A 188 6.19 10.48 7.96
C SER A 188 5.52 10.20 9.30
N LEU A 189 5.51 8.96 9.78
CA LEU A 189 4.98 8.62 11.10
C LEU A 189 5.76 9.28 12.23
N VAL A 190 7.09 9.29 12.15
CA VAL A 190 7.95 9.96 13.13
C VAL A 190 7.68 11.46 13.11
N GLU A 191 7.55 12.06 11.93
CA GLU A 191 7.25 13.48 11.78
C GLU A 191 5.89 13.84 12.40
N ILE A 192 4.84 13.06 12.10
CA ILE A 192 3.50 13.22 12.68
C ILE A 192 3.56 13.10 14.21
N TYR A 193 4.30 12.13 14.74
CA TYR A 193 4.45 11.94 16.18
C TYR A 193 5.15 13.13 16.84
N ILE A 194 6.23 13.64 16.25
CA ILE A 194 6.94 14.80 16.78
C ILE A 194 6.05 16.04 16.74
N LYS A 195 5.35 16.30 15.62
CA LYS A 195 4.40 17.41 15.48
C LYS A 195 3.29 17.33 16.53
N TYR A 196 2.75 16.14 16.77
CA TYR A 196 1.74 15.91 17.80
C TYR A 196 2.27 16.25 19.21
N ARG A 197 3.49 15.81 19.54
CA ARG A 197 4.13 16.13 20.83
C ARG A 197 4.38 17.63 20.99
N GLN A 198 4.87 18.29 19.96
CA GLN A 198 5.10 19.75 19.95
C GLN A 198 3.79 20.51 20.14
N LYS A 199 2.73 20.10 19.44
CA LYS A 199 1.38 20.68 19.58
C LYS A 199 0.87 20.56 21.01
N LEU A 200 0.99 19.37 21.63
CA LEU A 200 0.54 19.17 23.02
C LEU A 200 1.28 20.05 24.03
N VAL A 201 2.60 20.22 23.86
CA VAL A 201 3.40 21.10 24.73
C VAL A 201 2.95 22.55 24.58
N LYS A 202 2.80 23.05 23.34
CA LYS A 202 2.34 24.42 23.10
C LYS A 202 0.92 24.69 23.59
N ILE A 203 0.01 23.72 23.45
CA ILE A 203 -1.33 23.83 24.03
C ILE A 203 -1.25 23.93 25.57
N ALA A 204 -0.37 23.17 26.21
CA ALA A 204 -0.19 23.22 27.66
C ALA A 204 0.42 24.55 28.13
N GLU A 205 1.41 25.07 27.41
CA GLU A 205 2.00 26.40 27.66
C GLU A 205 0.94 27.49 27.52
N ARG A 206 0.17 27.48 26.44
CA ARG A 206 -0.84 28.51 26.20
C ARG A 206 -1.97 28.49 27.23
N ARG A 207 -2.38 27.29 27.66
CA ARG A 207 -3.33 27.13 28.79
C ARG A 207 -2.77 27.65 30.11
N ALA A 208 -1.47 27.48 30.35
CA ALA A 208 -0.82 28.02 31.55
C ALA A 208 -0.72 29.54 31.54
N GLU A 209 -0.45 30.15 30.38
CA GLU A 209 -0.47 31.61 30.18
C GLU A 209 -1.86 32.18 30.45
N ILE A 210 -2.91 31.62 29.84
CA ILE A 210 -4.30 32.06 30.05
C ILE A 210 -4.68 31.96 31.52
N ARG A 211 -4.28 30.88 32.21
CA ARG A 211 -4.53 30.74 33.64
C ARG A 211 -3.84 31.82 34.46
N ALA A 212 -2.58 32.13 34.16
CA ALA A 212 -1.84 33.17 34.84
C ALA A 212 -2.46 34.56 34.62
N ASP A 213 -2.91 34.87 33.41
CA ASP A 213 -3.57 36.13 33.07
C ASP A 213 -4.93 36.24 33.74
N ARG A 214 -5.69 35.15 33.82
CA ARG A 214 -6.96 35.07 34.56
C ARG A 214 -6.77 35.39 36.04
N GLU A 215 -5.74 34.83 36.67
CA GLU A 215 -5.42 35.12 38.07
C GLU A 215 -4.95 36.56 38.30
N ARG A 216 -4.27 37.18 37.31
CA ARG A 216 -3.89 38.59 37.37
C ARG A 216 -5.12 39.49 37.28
N ALA A 217 -5.99 39.25 36.30
CA ALA A 217 -7.22 40.02 36.12
C ALA A 217 -8.14 39.96 37.35
N ILE A 218 -8.27 38.80 37.98
CA ILE A 218 -9.05 38.66 39.23
C ILE A 218 -8.40 39.43 40.39
N ARG A 219 -7.06 39.41 40.50
CA ARG A 219 -6.34 40.17 41.53
C ARG A 219 -6.52 41.68 41.36
N GLU A 220 -6.30 42.19 40.16
CA GLU A 220 -6.47 43.61 39.85
C GLU A 220 -7.92 44.07 40.08
N HIS A 221 -8.90 43.25 39.67
CA HIS A 221 -10.31 43.55 39.90
C HIS A 221 -10.66 43.64 41.39
N ARG A 222 -10.14 42.69 42.21
CA ARG A 222 -10.33 42.70 43.67
C ARG A 222 -9.67 43.91 44.33
N GLU A 223 -8.50 44.33 43.87
CA GLU A 223 -7.78 45.50 44.39
C GLU A 223 -8.49 46.82 44.05
N SER A 224 -9.19 46.89 42.92
CA SER A 224 -10.01 48.05 42.53
C SER A 224 -11.30 48.24 43.37
N GLY A 225 -11.61 47.33 44.29
CA GLY A 225 -12.76 47.43 45.18
C GLY A 225 -14.11 47.05 44.56
N ALA A 226 -14.11 46.45 43.36
CA ALA A 226 -15.30 45.95 42.70
C ALA A 226 -15.80 44.63 43.32
N GLU A 227 -17.12 44.45 43.43
CA GLU A 227 -17.74 43.21 43.90
C GLU A 227 -17.98 42.25 42.71
N GLY A 228 -17.57 40.98 42.87
CA GLY A 228 -17.82 39.92 41.89
C GLY A 228 -16.58 39.45 41.12
N ILE A 229 -16.82 38.79 40.00
CA ILE A 229 -15.80 38.27 39.09
C ILE A 229 -15.79 39.18 37.85
N PRO A 230 -14.62 39.55 37.29
CA PRO A 230 -14.58 40.40 36.10
C PRO A 230 -15.32 39.77 34.91
N ASP A 231 -16.15 40.58 34.21
CA ASP A 231 -17.04 40.15 33.12
C ASP A 231 -16.31 39.58 31.88
N ASN A 232 -15.03 39.88 31.69
CA ASN A 232 -14.27 39.53 30.49
C ASN A 232 -13.00 38.72 30.82
N LEU A 233 -13.18 37.54 31.43
CA LEU A 233 -12.08 36.62 31.72
C LEU A 233 -11.83 35.70 30.52
N PRO A 234 -10.56 35.55 30.08
CA PRO A 234 -10.23 34.60 29.03
C PRO A 234 -10.52 33.15 29.50
N ASP A 235 -11.12 32.34 28.64
CA ASP A 235 -11.40 30.93 28.91
C ASP A 235 -10.18 30.05 28.56
N GLU A 236 -9.87 29.08 29.41
CA GLU A 236 -8.81 28.09 29.15
C GLU A 236 -9.18 27.15 27.98
N ALA A 237 -10.47 27.08 27.63
CA ALA A 237 -10.98 26.32 26.50
C ALA A 237 -10.81 27.02 25.14
N ASP A 238 -10.66 28.34 25.12
CA ASP A 238 -10.60 29.18 23.90
C ASP A 238 -9.19 29.22 23.26
N VAL A 239 -8.39 28.18 23.46
CA VAL A 239 -7.10 28.07 22.77
C VAL A 239 -7.35 27.70 21.31
N GLU A 240 -7.30 28.68 20.42
CA GLU A 240 -7.37 28.46 18.98
C GLU A 240 -6.15 27.65 18.50
N GLU A 241 -6.35 26.36 18.26
CA GLU A 241 -5.29 25.44 17.83
C GLU A 241 -4.60 25.87 16.51
N MET A 242 -5.26 26.71 15.71
CA MET A 242 -4.75 27.24 14.44
C MET A 242 -3.85 28.48 14.59
N GLU A 243 -3.93 29.19 15.73
CA GLU A 243 -3.07 30.36 16.03
C GLU A 243 -1.76 29.97 16.70
N LEU A 244 -1.62 28.71 17.12
CA LEU A 244 -0.38 28.19 17.70
C LEU A 244 0.68 28.08 16.60
N ASP A 245 1.66 28.97 16.65
CA ASP A 245 2.85 28.91 15.80
C ASP A 245 3.69 27.68 16.20
N ILE A 246 3.46 26.53 15.56
CA ILE A 246 4.24 25.31 15.82
C ILE A 246 5.55 25.45 15.03
N PRO A 247 6.73 25.42 15.70
CA PRO A 247 8.03 25.44 15.05
C PRO A 247 8.07 24.53 13.82
N GLY A 248 8.26 25.13 12.66
CA GLY A 248 8.44 24.39 11.41
C GLY A 248 9.69 23.49 11.50
N TRP A 249 9.78 22.53 10.57
CA TRP A 249 10.95 21.66 10.44
C TRP A 249 12.28 22.44 10.34
N GLU A 250 12.22 23.67 9.80
CA GLU A 250 13.36 24.58 9.61
C GLU A 250 14.08 24.96 10.92
N GLU A 251 13.41 24.95 12.07
CA GLU A 251 14.04 25.29 13.35
C GLU A 251 14.85 24.14 13.96
N LYS A 252 14.67 22.89 13.49
CA LYS A 252 15.38 21.72 14.02
C LYS A 252 16.83 21.59 13.55
N GLY A 253 17.23 22.28 12.48
CA GLY A 253 18.61 22.29 11.98
C GLY A 253 19.55 23.24 12.74
N ARG A 254 19.06 23.95 13.77
CA ARG A 254 19.83 24.93 14.57
C ARG A 254 20.36 24.39 15.90
N TRP A 255 20.19 23.09 16.18
CA TRP A 255 20.70 22.43 17.39
C TRP A 255 21.49 21.18 17.03
#